data_AF-A0A316UK78-F1
#
_entry.id   AF-A0A316UK78-F1
#
_cell.length_a   1.000
_cell.length_b   1.000
_cell.length_c   1.000
_cell.angle_alpha   90.00
_cell.angle_beta   90.00
_cell.angle_gamma   90.00
#
_symmetry.space_group_name_H-M   'P 1'
#
loop_
_entity.id
_entity.type
_entity.pdbx_description
1 polymer ?
#
loop_
_entity_poly.entity_id
_entity_poly.type
_entity_poly.pdbx_seq_one_letter_code
_entity_poly.pdbx_strand_id
1 'polypeptide(L)'
;ARTLCYSIGLASCSFAFSQFAQLEILAGIDLSSQFGGHYQFLTNLSLAFTFATLLASLAHTLSPSVRPLRVVKRLLATFTLPAELMVSLLYWTVLAINPSLLIPEREVADPLNPGQFVMEPVRLPWVVDLTMHAFPAIFLVVDFLFFSPPLPLSVRRLTTSWPTYSAGLAVFAYWGWESLCASKNGHYPYPLLGLMSTTQRALFHVAC
;
A
#
# COMPACT_ATOMS: atom_id res chain seq x y z
N ALA A 1 11.00 4.43 23.47
CA ALA A 1 9.86 4.83 22.61
C ALA A 1 10.15 4.60 21.13
N ARG A 2 11.07 5.34 20.49
CA ARG A 2 11.40 5.23 19.04
C ARG A 2 11.71 3.80 18.59
N THR A 3 12.73 3.18 19.17
CA THR A 3 13.18 1.82 18.85
C THR A 3 12.02 0.82 18.93
N LEU A 4 11.27 0.84 20.03
CA LEU A 4 10.12 -0.03 20.23
C LEU A 4 9.05 0.18 19.14
N CYS A 5 8.69 1.42 18.84
CA CYS A 5 7.70 1.74 17.81
C CYS A 5 8.10 1.22 16.44
N TYR A 6 9.36 1.43 16.02
CA TYR A 6 9.82 0.93 14.73
C TYR A 6 9.93 -0.59 14.70
N SER A 7 10.38 -1.23 15.79
CA SER A 7 10.45 -2.68 15.87
C SER A 7 9.06 -3.33 15.78
N ILE A 8 8.05 -2.78 16.45
CA ILE A 8 6.66 -3.26 16.35
C ILE A 8 6.13 -3.04 14.92
N GLY A 9 6.35 -1.85 14.34
CA GLY A 9 5.92 -1.57 12.97
C GLY A 9 6.56 -2.49 11.92
N LEU A 10 7.87 -2.79 12.08
CA LEU A 10 8.56 -3.77 11.24
C LEU A 10 7.97 -5.18 11.42
N ALA A 11 7.73 -5.61 12.66
CA ALA A 11 7.10 -6.90 12.93
C ALA A 11 5.69 -6.99 12.32
N SER A 12 4.90 -5.92 12.39
CA SER A 12 3.58 -5.82 11.75
C SER A 12 3.68 -5.97 10.23
N CYS A 13 4.62 -5.27 9.59
CA CYS A 13 4.82 -5.38 8.15
C CYS A 13 5.33 -6.77 7.75
N SER A 14 6.27 -7.35 8.51
CA SER A 14 6.74 -8.73 8.31
C SER A 14 5.62 -9.75 8.44
N PHE A 15 4.72 -9.56 9.42
CA PHE A 15 3.52 -10.39 9.54
C PHE A 15 2.65 -10.25 8.28
N ALA A 16 2.35 -9.04 7.82
CA ALA A 16 1.59 -8.83 6.59
C ALA A 16 2.22 -9.52 5.36
N PHE A 17 3.55 -9.42 5.17
CA PHE A 17 4.25 -10.14 4.09
C PHE A 17 4.11 -11.66 4.20
N SER A 18 4.11 -12.20 5.43
CA SER A 18 3.96 -13.65 5.64
C SER A 18 2.58 -14.19 5.23
N GLN A 19 1.59 -13.32 5.02
CA GLN A 19 0.22 -13.71 4.66
C GLN A 19 -0.01 -13.81 3.16
N PHE A 20 0.94 -13.40 2.33
CA PHE A 20 0.76 -13.25 0.88
C PHE A 20 0.26 -14.54 0.20
N ALA A 21 0.83 -15.70 0.54
CA ALA A 21 0.39 -16.98 -0.01
C ALA A 21 -1.03 -17.37 0.43
N GLN A 22 -1.39 -17.08 1.68
CA GLN A 22 -2.74 -17.34 2.20
C GLN A 22 -3.78 -16.44 1.52
N LEU A 23 -3.39 -15.21 1.16
CA LEU A 23 -4.28 -14.29 0.45
C LEU A 23 -4.54 -14.70 -1.00
N GLU A 24 -3.56 -15.29 -1.69
CA GLU A 24 -3.76 -15.90 -3.00
C GLU A 24 -4.80 -17.02 -2.95
N ILE A 25 -4.64 -17.93 -1.99
CA ILE A 25 -5.57 -19.05 -1.77
C ILE A 25 -6.97 -18.52 -1.44
N LEU A 26 -7.05 -17.49 -0.59
CA LEU A 26 -8.31 -16.88 -0.20
C LEU A 26 -9.02 -16.21 -1.39
N ALA A 27 -8.28 -15.48 -2.22
CA ALA A 27 -8.81 -14.82 -3.41
C ALA A 27 -9.07 -15.79 -4.56
N GLY A 28 -8.51 -17.00 -4.52
CA GLY A 28 -8.60 -17.96 -5.63
C GLY A 28 -7.79 -17.53 -6.86
N ILE A 29 -6.73 -16.74 -6.67
CA ILE A 29 -5.92 -16.16 -7.75
C ILE A 29 -4.47 -16.62 -7.61
N ASP A 30 -3.91 -17.18 -8.68
CA ASP A 30 -2.48 -17.47 -8.77
C ASP A 30 -1.71 -16.24 -9.29
N LEU A 31 -1.14 -15.46 -8.36
CA LEU A 31 -0.35 -14.29 -8.74
C LEU A 31 1.06 -14.67 -9.21
N SER A 32 1.54 -15.88 -8.94
CA SER A 32 2.88 -16.32 -9.39
C SER A 32 2.98 -16.40 -10.91
N SER A 33 1.85 -16.65 -11.58
CA SER A 33 1.71 -16.66 -13.04
C SER A 33 1.51 -15.26 -13.66
N GLN A 34 1.25 -14.23 -12.84
CA GLN A 34 0.94 -12.88 -13.30
C GLN A 34 2.17 -11.97 -13.30
N PHE A 35 2.27 -11.13 -14.32
CA PHE A 35 3.29 -10.09 -14.37
C PHE A 35 3.11 -9.12 -13.18
N GLY A 36 4.22 -8.86 -12.47
CA GLY A 36 4.22 -8.06 -11.25
C GLY A 36 3.92 -8.84 -9.96
N GLY A 37 3.39 -10.06 -10.05
CA GLY A 37 3.10 -10.91 -8.90
C GLY A 37 2.27 -10.20 -7.83
N HIS A 38 2.67 -10.32 -6.55
CA HIS A 38 2.07 -9.55 -5.46
C HIS A 38 2.31 -8.04 -5.55
N TYR A 39 3.32 -7.59 -6.28
CA TYR A 39 3.70 -6.18 -6.35
C TYR A 39 3.02 -5.42 -7.50
N GLN A 40 2.04 -6.04 -8.17
CA GLN A 40 1.10 -5.30 -9.01
C GLN A 40 0.14 -4.44 -8.17
N PHE A 41 -0.11 -4.81 -6.91
CA PHE A 41 -1.01 -4.09 -6.00
C PHE A 41 -0.30 -2.92 -5.32
N LEU A 42 -0.86 -1.71 -5.42
CA LEU A 42 -0.33 -0.52 -4.73
C LEU A 42 -0.13 -0.75 -3.22
N THR A 43 -1.05 -1.44 -2.53
CA THR A 43 -0.92 -1.74 -1.10
C THR A 43 0.38 -2.48 -0.80
N ASN A 44 0.73 -3.49 -1.58
CA ASN A 44 1.92 -4.31 -1.33
C ASN A 44 3.21 -3.55 -1.63
N LEU A 45 3.21 -2.68 -2.65
CA LEU A 45 4.30 -1.75 -2.90
C LEU A 45 4.46 -0.77 -1.74
N SER A 46 3.37 -0.14 -1.30
CA SER A 46 3.38 0.83 -0.21
C SER A 46 3.86 0.18 1.10
N LEU A 47 3.39 -1.02 1.41
CA LEU A 47 3.86 -1.82 2.55
C LEU A 47 5.37 -2.08 2.50
N ALA A 48 5.94 -2.40 1.33
CA ALA A 48 7.38 -2.57 1.14
C ALA A 48 8.16 -1.28 1.38
N PHE A 49 7.66 -0.15 0.88
CA PHE A 49 8.26 1.15 1.15
C PHE A 49 8.11 1.56 2.63
N THR A 50 7.01 1.20 3.29
CA THR A 50 6.80 1.41 4.73
C THR A 50 7.79 0.60 5.55
N PHE A 51 7.96 -0.68 5.23
CA PHE A 51 8.99 -1.53 5.85
C PHE A 51 10.39 -0.91 5.69
N ALA A 52 10.76 -0.50 4.48
CA ALA A 52 12.05 0.15 4.22
C ALA A 52 12.22 1.47 5.00
N THR A 53 11.15 2.28 5.10
CA THR A 53 11.14 3.54 5.85
C THR A 53 11.33 3.30 7.35
N LEU A 54 10.62 2.34 7.92
CA LEU A 54 10.75 1.97 9.33
C LEU A 54 12.11 1.35 9.63
N LEU A 55 12.66 0.55 8.72
CA LEU A 55 13.99 -0.05 8.84
C LEU A 55 15.08 1.03 8.83
N ALA A 56 15.02 1.97 7.87
CA ALA A 56 15.92 3.12 7.83
C ALA A 56 15.78 4.00 9.09
N SER A 57 14.56 4.13 9.62
CA SER A 57 14.29 4.85 10.87
C SER A 57 14.89 4.19 12.09
N LEU A 58 14.77 2.86 12.19
CA LEU A 58 15.39 2.07 13.24
C LEU A 58 16.91 2.15 13.15
N ALA A 59 17.48 1.95 11.95
CA ALA A 59 18.92 2.04 11.71
C ALA A 59 19.48 3.41 12.10
N HIS A 60 18.83 4.51 11.70
CA HIS A 60 19.22 5.86 12.12
C HIS A 60 19.09 6.07 13.63
N THR A 61 18.10 5.43 14.29
CA THR A 61 17.92 5.54 15.75
C THR A 61 19.03 4.83 16.51
N LEU A 62 19.49 3.67 16.01
CA LEU A 62 20.61 2.93 16.60
C LEU A 62 21.96 3.58 16.28
N SER A 63 22.08 4.25 15.14
CA SER A 63 23.33 4.86 14.64
C SER A 63 23.14 6.33 14.24
N PRO A 64 22.81 7.25 15.18
CA PRO A 64 22.42 8.63 14.87
C PRO A 64 23.52 9.50 14.26
N SER A 65 24.79 9.11 14.44
CA SER A 65 25.97 9.78 13.89
C SER A 65 26.14 9.54 12.38
N VAL A 66 25.50 8.51 11.81
CA VAL A 66 25.63 8.13 10.40
C VAL A 66 24.71 9.00 9.54
N ARG A 67 25.26 10.10 9.00
CA ARG A 67 24.51 11.08 8.18
C ARG A 67 23.74 10.45 7.01
N PRO A 68 24.29 9.48 6.24
CA PRO A 68 23.55 8.84 5.15
C PRO A 68 22.22 8.21 5.59
N LEU A 69 22.15 7.56 6.77
CA LEU A 69 20.91 6.95 7.27
C LEU A 69 19.82 8.00 7.50
N ARG A 70 20.20 9.19 7.96
CA ARG A 70 19.27 10.32 8.12
C ARG A 70 18.68 10.77 6.79
N VAL A 71 19.52 10.83 5.75
CA VAL A 71 19.09 11.24 4.41
C VAL A 71 18.16 10.19 3.81
N VAL A 72 18.55 8.92 3.85
CA VAL A 72 17.75 7.80 3.34
C VAL A 72 16.38 7.73 4.02
N LYS A 73 16.34 7.77 5.37
CA LYS A 73 15.07 7.84 6.12
C LYS A 73 14.16 8.95 5.60
N ARG A 74 14.71 10.17 5.48
CA ARG A 74 13.93 11.36 5.08
C ARG A 74 13.42 11.27 3.64
N LEU A 75 14.25 10.77 2.73
CA LEU A 75 13.85 10.57 1.34
C LEU A 75 12.73 9.55 1.26
N LEU A 76 12.89 8.37 1.87
CA LEU A 76 11.84 7.35 1.90
C LEU A 76 10.53 7.90 2.50
N ALA A 77 10.59 8.48 3.70
CA ALA A 77 9.42 9.03 4.37
C ALA A 77 8.68 10.12 3.56
N THR A 78 9.39 10.85 2.68
CA THR A 78 8.78 11.87 1.81
C THR A 78 7.79 11.26 0.82
N PHE A 79 8.12 10.11 0.23
CA PHE A 79 7.26 9.42 -0.74
C PHE A 79 6.30 8.47 -0.04
N THR A 80 6.80 7.72 0.94
CA THR A 80 6.04 6.63 1.57
C THR A 80 4.90 7.15 2.43
N LEU A 81 5.10 8.19 3.26
CA LEU A 81 4.03 8.69 4.14
C LEU A 81 2.78 9.12 3.37
N PRO A 82 2.84 10.02 2.36
CA PRO A 82 1.64 10.43 1.63
C PRO A 82 1.01 9.27 0.85
N ALA A 83 1.82 8.40 0.23
CA ALA A 83 1.31 7.25 -0.51
C ALA A 83 0.58 6.26 0.42
N GLU A 84 1.15 5.93 1.58
CA GLU A 84 0.56 4.98 2.53
C GLU A 84 -0.73 5.53 3.16
N LEU A 85 -0.77 6.84 3.46
CA LEU A 85 -2.00 7.49 3.92
C LEU A 85 -3.11 7.43 2.88
N MET A 86 -2.77 7.67 1.61
CA MET A 86 -3.71 7.56 0.50
C MET A 86 -4.22 6.13 0.34
N VAL A 87 -3.32 5.14 0.33
CA VAL A 87 -3.66 3.70 0.27
C VAL A 87 -4.63 3.33 1.39
N SER A 88 -4.32 3.73 2.63
CA SER A 88 -5.17 3.46 3.79
C SER A 88 -6.57 4.06 3.62
N LEU A 89 -6.65 5.36 3.31
CA LEU A 89 -7.92 6.06 3.13
C LEU A 89 -8.75 5.48 1.99
N LEU A 90 -8.12 5.22 0.84
CA LEU A 90 -8.77 4.67 -0.32
C LEU A 90 -9.31 3.26 -0.03
N TYR A 91 -8.47 2.40 0.58
CA TYR A 91 -8.86 1.04 0.93
C TYR A 91 -10.09 1.03 1.84
N TRP A 92 -10.06 1.73 2.97
CA TRP A 92 -11.17 1.72 3.93
C TRP A 92 -12.44 2.35 3.35
N THR A 93 -12.30 3.37 2.48
CA THR A 93 -13.43 3.99 1.79
C THR A 93 -14.09 3.01 0.81
N VAL A 94 -13.29 2.37 -0.05
CA VAL A 94 -13.82 1.41 -1.03
C VAL A 94 -14.39 0.18 -0.32
N LEU A 95 -13.72 -0.33 0.72
CA LEU A 95 -14.20 -1.46 1.53
C LEU A 95 -15.57 -1.17 2.17
N ALA A 96 -15.77 0.06 2.65
CA ALA A 96 -17.04 0.49 3.25
C ALA A 96 -18.17 0.60 2.22
N ILE A 97 -17.86 0.92 0.96
CA ILE A 97 -18.84 1.03 -0.13
C ILE A 97 -19.16 -0.33 -0.73
N ASN A 98 -18.15 -1.03 -1.24
CA ASN A 98 -18.29 -2.36 -1.83
C ASN A 98 -16.94 -3.11 -1.86
N PRO A 99 -16.78 -4.19 -1.08
CA PRO A 99 -15.53 -4.97 -1.05
C PRO A 99 -15.18 -5.63 -2.39
N SER A 100 -16.16 -5.97 -3.23
CA SER A 100 -15.96 -6.61 -4.52
C SER A 100 -15.24 -5.71 -5.54
N LEU A 101 -15.08 -4.43 -5.23
CA LEU A 101 -14.28 -3.48 -6.02
C LEU A 101 -12.77 -3.61 -5.78
N LEU A 102 -12.37 -4.21 -4.66
CA LEU A 102 -10.97 -4.40 -4.26
C LEU A 102 -10.47 -5.81 -4.61
N ILE A 103 -11.27 -6.83 -4.28
CA ILE A 103 -10.94 -8.23 -4.51
C ILE A 103 -12.07 -8.85 -5.35
N PRO A 104 -11.76 -9.57 -6.44
CA PRO A 104 -12.77 -10.29 -7.20
C PRO A 104 -13.60 -11.21 -6.31
N GLU A 105 -14.89 -11.33 -6.61
CA GLU A 105 -15.74 -12.31 -5.95
C GLU A 105 -15.28 -13.72 -6.29
N ARG A 106 -15.40 -14.62 -5.33
CA ARG A 106 -14.98 -16.01 -5.48
C ARG A 106 -16.19 -16.86 -5.81
N GLU A 107 -16.05 -17.71 -6.82
CA GLU A 107 -17.03 -18.73 -7.16
C GLU A 107 -16.99 -19.86 -6.13
N VAL A 108 -18.12 -20.14 -5.48
CA VAL A 108 -18.28 -21.21 -4.49
C VAL A 108 -19.50 -22.05 -4.83
N ALA A 109 -19.47 -23.34 -4.52
CA ALA A 109 -20.62 -24.23 -4.76
C ALA A 109 -21.82 -23.76 -3.92
N ASP A 110 -23.00 -23.72 -4.53
CA ASP A 110 -24.22 -23.31 -3.85
C ASP A 110 -24.61 -24.38 -2.81
N PRO A 111 -24.60 -24.05 -1.50
CA PRO A 111 -24.95 -25.01 -0.45
C PRO A 111 -26.42 -25.43 -0.50
N LEU A 112 -27.29 -24.67 -1.16
CA LEU A 112 -28.71 -24.94 -1.31
C LEU A 112 -29.05 -25.66 -2.62
N ASN A 113 -28.20 -25.54 -3.65
CA ASN A 113 -28.42 -26.11 -4.98
C ASN A 113 -27.19 -26.91 -5.46
N PRO A 114 -27.09 -28.21 -5.14
CA PRO A 114 -25.97 -29.04 -5.56
C PRO A 114 -25.74 -29.02 -7.08
N GLY A 115 -24.53 -28.68 -7.51
CA GLY A 115 -24.16 -28.57 -8.92
C GLY A 115 -24.29 -27.15 -9.50
N GLN A 116 -24.75 -26.18 -8.71
CA GLN A 116 -24.70 -24.76 -9.05
C GLN A 116 -23.59 -24.04 -8.28
N PHE A 117 -23.18 -22.88 -8.78
CA PHE A 117 -22.18 -22.02 -8.17
C PHE A 117 -22.74 -20.62 -7.93
N VAL A 118 -22.29 -19.98 -6.87
CA VAL A 118 -22.63 -18.59 -6.50
C VAL A 118 -21.35 -17.79 -6.30
N MET A 119 -21.42 -16.47 -6.56
CA MET A 119 -20.32 -15.55 -6.31
C MET A 119 -20.42 -15.01 -4.89
N GLU A 120 -19.36 -15.19 -4.12
CA GLU A 120 -19.26 -14.70 -2.73
C GLU A 120 -18.19 -13.60 -2.63
N PRO A 121 -18.48 -12.48 -1.95
CA PRO A 121 -17.49 -11.44 -1.71
C PRO A 121 -16.38 -11.95 -0.79
N VAL A 122 -15.13 -11.76 -1.22
CA VAL A 122 -13.96 -12.13 -0.43
C VAL A 122 -13.63 -11.03 0.57
N ARG A 123 -13.45 -11.40 1.84
CA ARG A 123 -12.98 -10.49 2.90
C ARG A 123 -11.72 -11.01 3.55
N LEU A 124 -10.77 -10.10 3.77
CA LEU A 124 -9.54 -10.38 4.49
C LEU A 124 -9.85 -10.66 5.98
N PRO A 125 -9.14 -11.59 6.64
CA PRO A 125 -9.18 -11.70 8.08
C PRO A 125 -8.77 -10.37 8.72
N TRP A 126 -9.52 -9.90 9.72
CA TRP A 126 -9.39 -8.54 10.26
C TRP A 126 -7.96 -8.17 10.70
N VAL A 127 -7.20 -9.11 11.27
CA VAL A 127 -5.81 -8.86 11.68
C VAL A 127 -4.92 -8.57 10.47
N VAL A 128 -5.07 -9.39 9.43
CA VAL A 128 -4.31 -9.26 8.19
C VAL A 128 -4.64 -7.90 7.56
N ASP A 129 -5.93 -7.58 7.50
CA ASP A 129 -6.41 -6.33 6.95
C ASP A 129 -5.80 -5.09 7.65
N LEU A 130 -5.84 -5.05 8.99
CA LEU A 130 -5.22 -3.99 9.76
C LEU A 130 -3.71 -3.88 9.51
N THR A 131 -3.00 -5.01 9.45
CA THR A 131 -1.54 -5.03 9.25
C THR A 131 -1.11 -4.61 7.84
N MET A 132 -2.01 -4.72 6.86
CA MET A 132 -1.77 -4.30 5.48
C MET A 132 -2.21 -2.86 5.21
N HIS A 133 -3.33 -2.41 5.79
CA HIS A 133 -3.98 -1.17 5.36
C HIS A 133 -4.08 -0.08 6.43
N ALA A 134 -3.96 -0.40 7.73
CA ALA A 134 -4.12 0.59 8.80
C ALA A 134 -2.82 0.85 9.56
N PHE A 135 -2.19 -0.21 10.08
CA PHE A 135 -0.99 -0.10 10.90
C PHE A 135 0.20 0.56 10.19
N PRO A 136 0.50 0.26 8.92
CA PRO A 136 1.56 0.95 8.18
C PRO A 136 1.42 2.48 8.22
N ALA A 137 0.24 2.99 7.89
CA ALA A 137 -0.09 4.43 7.94
C ALA A 137 0.05 5.00 9.36
N ILE A 138 -0.47 4.30 10.37
CA ILE A 138 -0.38 4.72 11.78
C ILE A 138 1.08 4.83 12.22
N PHE A 139 1.94 3.84 11.93
CA PHE A 139 3.34 3.89 12.31
C PHE A 139 4.10 5.04 11.64
N LEU A 140 3.82 5.32 10.36
CA LEU A 140 4.44 6.44 9.67
C LEU A 140 3.94 7.80 10.19
N VAL A 141 2.65 7.94 10.50
CA VAL A 141 2.10 9.15 11.13
C VAL A 141 2.71 9.38 12.50
N VAL A 142 2.83 8.33 13.32
CA VAL A 142 3.49 8.41 14.64
C VAL A 142 4.96 8.82 14.48
N ASP A 143 5.69 8.25 13.51
CA ASP A 143 7.05 8.70 13.22
C ASP A 143 7.10 10.18 12.85
N PHE A 144 6.23 10.60 11.93
CA PHE A 144 6.17 11.96 11.43
C PHE A 144 5.86 12.99 12.54
N LEU A 145 4.86 12.71 13.37
CA LEU A 145 4.40 13.64 14.40
C LEU A 145 5.31 13.69 15.64
N PHE A 146 5.85 12.55 16.07
CA PHE A 146 6.51 12.45 17.37
C PHE A 146 8.03 12.22 17.31
N PHE A 147 8.55 11.63 16.24
CA PHE A 147 9.95 11.18 16.20
C PHE A 147 10.81 11.89 15.16
N SER A 148 10.21 12.41 14.10
CA SER A 148 10.87 13.16 13.05
C SER A 148 10.86 14.67 13.39
N PRO A 149 12.03 15.32 13.52
CA PRO A 149 12.07 16.75 13.79
C PRO A 149 11.46 17.54 12.61
N PRO A 150 10.73 18.64 12.87
CA PRO A 150 10.15 19.46 11.81
C PRO A 150 11.24 19.93 10.83
N LEU A 151 10.90 19.97 9.54
CA LEU A 151 11.81 20.47 8.52
C LEU A 151 12.25 21.91 8.86
N PRO A 152 13.56 22.23 8.82
CA PRO A 152 14.04 23.59 9.02
C PRO A 152 13.33 24.57 8.09
N LEU A 153 13.01 25.78 8.56
CA LEU A 153 12.27 26.80 7.80
C LEU A 153 12.87 27.14 6.41
N SER A 154 14.20 27.00 6.25
CA SER A 154 14.90 27.17 4.99
C SER A 154 14.60 26.04 4.00
N VAL A 155 14.56 24.80 4.47
CA VAL A 155 14.14 23.62 3.70
C VAL A 155 12.65 23.71 3.40
N ARG A 156 11.84 24.11 4.39
CA ARG A 156 10.38 24.26 4.25
C ARG A 156 9.94 25.20 3.11
N ARG A 157 10.75 26.22 2.79
CA ARG A 157 10.53 27.16 1.67
C ARG A 157 10.97 26.61 0.30
N LEU A 158 11.96 25.71 0.25
CA LEU A 158 12.29 24.93 -0.95
C LEU A 158 11.35 23.73 -1.13
N THR A 159 10.78 23.22 -0.03
CA THR A 159 9.93 22.02 0.01
C THR A 159 8.45 22.33 0.11
N THR A 160 7.98 23.56 -0.06
CA THR A 160 6.52 23.82 -0.13
C THR A 160 5.89 23.12 -1.33
N SER A 161 6.66 22.91 -2.41
CA SER A 161 6.21 22.20 -3.61
C SER A 161 6.67 20.73 -3.64
N TRP A 162 7.65 20.36 -2.81
CA TRP A 162 8.29 19.05 -2.87
C TRP A 162 7.36 17.87 -2.52
N PRO A 163 6.51 17.93 -1.46
CA PRO A 163 5.49 16.92 -1.21
C PRO A 163 4.51 16.76 -2.38
N THR A 164 4.13 17.86 -3.03
CA THR A 164 3.23 17.85 -4.19
C THR A 164 3.90 17.16 -5.39
N TYR A 165 5.15 17.48 -5.68
CA TYR A 165 5.89 16.83 -6.76
C TYR A 165 6.18 15.36 -6.47
N SER A 166 6.53 15.00 -5.23
CA SER A 166 6.80 13.62 -4.85
C SER A 166 5.54 12.75 -4.92
N ALA A 167 4.39 13.29 -4.50
CA ALA A 167 3.10 12.62 -4.64
C ALA A 167 2.73 12.44 -6.12
N GLY A 168 2.82 13.50 -6.93
CA GLY A 168 2.55 13.41 -8.37
C GLY A 168 3.44 12.38 -9.08
N LEU A 169 4.74 12.36 -8.76
CA LEU A 169 5.66 11.37 -9.31
C LEU A 169 5.27 9.94 -8.89
N ALA A 170 4.90 9.72 -7.64
CA ALA A 170 4.46 8.42 -7.16
C ALA A 170 3.19 7.94 -7.87
N VAL A 171 2.22 8.84 -8.07
CA VAL A 171 0.98 8.58 -8.82
C VAL A 171 1.29 8.15 -10.25
N PHE A 172 2.09 8.93 -10.99
CA PHE A 172 2.43 8.59 -12.38
C PHE A 172 3.26 7.32 -12.48
N ALA A 173 4.19 7.10 -11.54
CA ALA A 173 5.00 5.88 -11.50
C ALA A 173 4.13 4.63 -11.28
N TYR A 174 3.21 4.68 -10.32
CA TYR A 174 2.31 3.57 -10.07
C TYR A 174 1.33 3.36 -11.22
N TRP A 175 0.73 4.44 -11.75
CA TRP A 175 -0.19 4.32 -12.89
C TRP A 175 0.50 3.69 -14.10
N GLY A 176 1.75 4.08 -14.39
CA GLY A 176 2.55 3.44 -15.44
C GLY A 176 2.82 1.96 -15.16
N TRP A 177 3.19 1.62 -13.92
CA TRP A 177 3.45 0.25 -13.49
C TRP A 177 2.20 -0.64 -13.57
N GLU A 178 1.08 -0.17 -13.04
CA GLU A 178 -0.21 -0.85 -13.07
C GLU A 178 -0.72 -1.04 -14.51
N SER A 179 -0.57 -0.03 -15.36
CA SER A 179 -0.95 -0.12 -16.77
C SER A 179 -0.11 -1.16 -17.50
N LEU A 180 1.19 -1.26 -17.19
CA LEU A 180 2.06 -2.30 -17.72
C LEU A 180 1.61 -3.69 -17.24
N CYS A 181 1.36 -3.85 -15.93
CA CYS A 181 0.83 -5.11 -15.38
C CYS A 181 -0.47 -5.51 -16.08
N ALA A 182 -1.42 -4.58 -16.21
CA ALA A 182 -2.68 -4.83 -16.90
C ALA A 182 -2.51 -5.21 -18.37
N SER A 183 -1.56 -4.58 -19.08
CA SER A 183 -1.26 -4.93 -20.47
C SER A 183 -0.70 -6.34 -20.65
N LYS A 184 -0.03 -6.88 -19.62
CA LYS A 184 0.57 -8.21 -19.64
C LYS A 184 -0.38 -9.28 -19.13
N ASN A 185 -1.20 -8.96 -18.12
CA ASN A 185 -2.11 -9.89 -17.46
C ASN A 185 -3.49 -9.93 -18.14
N GLY A 186 -3.84 -8.92 -18.93
CA GLY A 186 -5.16 -8.80 -19.57
C GLY A 186 -6.26 -8.24 -18.66
N HIS A 187 -5.95 -7.97 -17.39
CA HIS A 187 -6.85 -7.36 -16.41
C HIS A 187 -6.08 -6.46 -15.44
N TYR A 188 -6.78 -5.49 -14.83
CA TYR A 188 -6.21 -4.67 -13.76
C TYR A 188 -6.10 -5.46 -12.44
N PRO A 189 -5.20 -5.07 -11.53
CA PRO A 189 -5.09 -5.71 -10.21
C PRO A 189 -6.36 -5.51 -9.37
N TYR A 190 -7.02 -4.36 -9.50
CA TYR A 190 -8.26 -4.06 -8.81
C TYR A 190 -9.46 -4.07 -9.78
N PRO A 191 -10.56 -4.80 -9.48
CA PRO A 191 -11.77 -4.80 -10.29
C PRO A 191 -12.30 -3.39 -10.60
N LEU A 192 -12.27 -2.47 -9.62
CA LEU A 192 -12.68 -1.08 -9.78
C LEU A 192 -12.11 -0.41 -11.03
N LEU A 193 -10.83 -0.64 -11.32
CA LEU A 193 -10.13 -0.01 -12.44
C LEU A 193 -10.53 -0.63 -13.77
N GLY A 194 -10.91 -1.91 -13.80
CA GLY A 194 -11.44 -2.57 -14.98
C GLY A 194 -12.80 -2.03 -15.41
N LEU A 195 -13.60 -1.53 -14.45
CA LEU A 195 -14.92 -0.94 -14.70
C LEU A 195 -14.84 0.48 -15.28
N MET A 196 -13.70 1.14 -15.16
CA MET A 196 -13.51 2.52 -15.59
C MET A 196 -13.08 2.61 -17.06
N SER A 197 -13.49 3.68 -17.75
CA SER A 197 -12.85 4.10 -19.00
C SER A 197 -11.43 4.62 -18.74
N THR A 198 -10.62 4.75 -19.80
CA THR A 198 -9.26 5.31 -19.67
C THR A 198 -9.27 6.73 -19.08
N THR A 199 -10.25 7.56 -19.45
CA THR A 199 -10.40 8.90 -18.89
C THR A 199 -10.79 8.87 -17.42
N GLN A 200 -11.71 7.98 -17.03
CA GLN A 200 -12.10 7.82 -15.63
C GLN A 200 -10.93 7.34 -14.77
N ARG A 201 -10.11 6.39 -15.26
CA ARG A 201 -8.88 5.97 -14.58
C ARG A 201 -7.89 7.12 -14.42
N ALA A 202 -7.67 7.91 -15.47
CA ALA A 202 -6.78 9.06 -15.40
C ALA A 202 -7.22 10.07 -14.33
N LEU A 203 -8.52 10.40 -14.30
CA LEU A 203 -9.08 11.31 -13.30
C LEU A 203 -9.02 10.72 -11.89
N PHE A 204 -9.27 9.41 -11.74
CA PHE A 204 -9.17 8.71 -10.47
C PHE A 204 -7.76 8.81 -9.88
N HIS A 205 -6.72 8.57 -10.69
CA HIS A 205 -5.33 8.69 -10.27
C HIS A 205 -4.93 10.12 -9.90
N VAL A 206 -5.43 11.13 -10.62
CA VAL A 206 -5.11 12.54 -10.31
C VAL A 206 -5.84 13.03 -9.04
N ALA A 207 -7.00 12.44 -8.72
CA ALA A 207 -7.78 12.79 -7.53
C ALA A 207 -7.24 12.13 -6.24
N CYS A 208 -6.46 11.06 -6.36
CA CYS A 208 -5.78 10.37 -5.26
C CYS A 208 -4.35 10.89 -5.11
#